data_AF-A0A0Q3T6L1-F1
#
_entry.id   AF-A0A0Q3T6L1-F1
#
_cell.length_a   1.000
_cell.length_b   1.000
_cell.length_c   1.000
_cell.angle_alpha   90.00
_cell.angle_beta   90.00
_cell.angle_gamma   90.00
#
_symmetry.space_group_name_H-M   'P 1'
#
loop_
_entity.id
_entity.type
_entity.pdbx_description
1 polymer ?
#
loop_
_entity_poly.entity_id
_entity_poly.type
_entity_poly.pdbx_seq_one_letter_code
_entity_poly.pdbx_strand_id
1 'polypeptide(L)'
;MTAIWALLLCSCLGLLRPGGGQPFLRLRPSPSDNLPVKDIVEHPDPEYDPKEHDLDERTLRKKLGSHFDPGFMAVAVPGPANASGAEAAAGRARAALPAELRRLDLGPPQGPRLRVGKKARRKVLQWLWAYTYCPVLYTWKDLGVRFWPRYIKEGNCFAEKSCSLPEGMFCKPVKSVTKTFLRWHCQGWSSQKYCTWIPVQYPLISECKCSC
;
A
#
# COMPACT_ATOMS: atom_id res chain seq x y z
N MET A 1 -15.15 -51.50 -13.04
CA MET A 1 -16.05 -50.37 -13.39
C MET A 1 -15.93 -49.16 -12.44
N THR A 2 -15.28 -49.29 -11.29
CA THR A 2 -15.14 -48.21 -10.28
C THR A 2 -14.00 -47.22 -10.56
N ALA A 3 -12.96 -47.61 -11.31
CA ALA A 3 -11.83 -46.72 -11.62
C ALA A 3 -12.17 -45.62 -12.64
N ILE A 4 -13.13 -45.87 -13.53
CA ILE A 4 -13.55 -44.91 -14.58
C ILE A 4 -14.34 -43.75 -13.98
N TRP A 5 -15.14 -44.02 -12.95
CA TRP A 5 -15.89 -43.00 -12.20
C TRP A 5 -14.96 -42.08 -11.39
N ALA A 6 -13.89 -42.62 -10.82
CA ALA A 6 -12.90 -41.84 -10.06
C ALA A 6 -12.11 -40.84 -10.95
N LEU A 7 -11.80 -41.23 -12.19
CA LEU A 7 -11.11 -40.36 -13.14
C LEU A 7 -12.01 -39.23 -13.69
N LEU A 8 -13.32 -39.49 -13.85
CA LEU A 8 -14.30 -38.49 -14.27
C LEU A 8 -14.61 -37.45 -13.18
N LEU A 9 -14.63 -37.85 -11.91
CA LEU A 9 -14.80 -36.91 -10.79
C LEU A 9 -13.57 -36.00 -10.59
N CYS A 10 -12.36 -36.50 -10.88
CA CYS A 10 -11.13 -35.73 -10.73
C CYS A 10 -10.93 -34.69 -11.85
N SER A 11 -11.47 -34.93 -13.06
CA SER A 11 -11.39 -33.98 -14.18
C SER A 11 -12.40 -32.82 -14.05
N CYS A 12 -13.55 -33.04 -13.42
CA CYS A 12 -14.51 -31.96 -13.13
C CYS A 12 -14.00 -30.98 -12.06
N LEU A 13 -13.22 -31.44 -11.08
CA LEU A 13 -12.61 -30.57 -10.06
C LEU A 13 -11.44 -29.72 -10.58
N GLY A 14 -10.79 -30.13 -11.67
CA GLY A 14 -9.73 -29.36 -12.32
C GLY A 14 -10.23 -28.17 -13.16
N LEU A 15 -11.53 -28.13 -13.48
CA LEU A 15 -12.14 -27.09 -14.32
C LEU A 15 -12.78 -25.94 -13.54
N LEU A 16 -12.98 -26.07 -12.23
CA LEU A 16 -13.35 -24.94 -11.37
C LEU A 16 -12.09 -24.24 -10.86
N ARG A 17 -11.30 -23.69 -11.78
CA ARG A 17 -10.49 -22.51 -11.46
C ARG A 17 -11.44 -21.31 -11.53
N PRO A 18 -11.70 -20.57 -10.44
CA PRO A 18 -12.25 -19.24 -10.57
C PRO A 18 -11.17 -18.38 -11.24
N GLY A 19 -11.14 -18.41 -12.57
CA GLY A 19 -10.42 -17.43 -13.35
C GLY A 19 -11.03 -16.07 -13.00
N GLY A 20 -10.20 -15.14 -12.53
CA GLY A 20 -10.55 -13.73 -12.31
C GLY A 20 -10.85 -13.01 -13.62
N GLY A 21 -11.80 -13.53 -14.41
CA GLY A 21 -12.36 -12.88 -15.57
C GLY A 21 -13.28 -11.75 -15.12
N GLN A 22 -13.08 -10.57 -15.69
CA GLN A 22 -13.98 -9.42 -15.52
C GLN A 22 -15.42 -9.82 -15.87
N PRO A 23 -16.43 -9.27 -15.19
CA PRO A 23 -17.83 -9.59 -15.50
C PRO A 23 -18.10 -9.33 -16.99
N PHE A 24 -18.69 -10.31 -17.68
CA PHE A 24 -18.98 -10.27 -19.12
C PHE A 24 -19.81 -9.03 -19.52
N LEU A 25 -20.67 -8.55 -18.60
CA LEU A 25 -21.40 -7.30 -18.73
C LEU A 25 -20.81 -6.24 -17.81
N ARG A 26 -20.07 -5.27 -18.38
CA ARG A 26 -19.49 -4.13 -17.66
C ARG A 26 -20.51 -3.04 -17.38
N LEU A 27 -21.55 -3.36 -16.61
CA LEU A 27 -22.60 -2.40 -16.20
C LEU A 27 -22.13 -1.42 -15.11
N ARG A 28 -21.01 -1.71 -14.45
CA ARG A 28 -20.36 -0.84 -13.45
C ARG A 28 -18.89 -0.66 -13.80
N PRO A 29 -18.28 0.49 -13.45
CA PRO A 29 -16.84 0.67 -13.60
C PRO A 29 -16.08 -0.33 -12.72
N SER A 30 -14.95 -0.83 -13.22
CA SER A 30 -14.03 -1.63 -12.41
C SER A 30 -13.28 -0.72 -11.44
N PRO A 31 -13.10 -1.11 -10.17
CA PRO A 31 -12.20 -0.41 -9.28
C PRO A 31 -10.77 -0.46 -9.80
N SER A 32 -9.97 0.53 -9.41
CA SER A 32 -8.55 0.63 -9.73
C SER A 32 -7.72 0.40 -8.47
N ASP A 33 -6.58 -0.26 -8.61
CA ASP A 33 -5.61 -0.50 -7.55
C ASP A 33 -4.51 0.60 -7.49
N ASN A 34 -4.75 1.75 -8.14
CA ASN A 34 -3.81 2.87 -8.14
C ASN A 34 -3.66 3.46 -6.74
N LEU A 35 -2.41 3.69 -6.34
CA LEU A 35 -2.02 4.28 -5.06
C LEU A 35 -1.24 5.58 -5.29
N PRO A 36 -1.26 6.54 -4.34
CA PRO A 36 -2.03 6.55 -3.09
C PRO A 36 -3.53 6.73 -3.33
N VAL A 37 -4.35 6.35 -2.34
CA VAL A 37 -5.80 6.53 -2.38
C VAL A 37 -6.13 8.01 -2.25
N LYS A 38 -6.94 8.53 -3.17
CA LYS A 38 -7.43 9.92 -3.13
C LYS A 38 -8.41 10.11 -1.98
N ASP A 39 -8.44 11.33 -1.46
CA ASP A 39 -9.39 11.67 -0.41
C ASP A 39 -10.82 11.61 -0.92
N ILE A 40 -11.70 11.05 -0.08
CA ILE A 40 -13.12 10.97 -0.37
C ILE A 40 -13.69 12.36 -0.21
N VAL A 41 -14.36 12.86 -1.26
CA VAL A 41 -15.12 14.10 -1.17
C VAL A 41 -16.39 13.81 -0.38
N GLU A 42 -16.37 14.23 0.87
CA GLU A 42 -17.46 14.05 1.81
C GLU A 42 -18.58 15.06 1.58
N HIS A 43 -19.83 14.64 1.78
CA HIS A 43 -20.95 15.58 1.75
C HIS A 43 -20.83 16.59 2.91
N PRO A 44 -21.00 17.91 2.68
CA PRO A 44 -20.68 18.94 3.66
C PRO A 44 -21.71 19.08 4.79
N ASP A 45 -22.88 18.45 4.69
CA ASP A 45 -23.92 18.53 5.70
C ASP A 45 -23.52 17.78 7.00
N PRO A 46 -23.48 18.47 8.15
CA PRO A 46 -23.13 17.87 9.45
C PRO A 46 -24.10 16.79 9.92
N GLU A 47 -25.31 16.70 9.37
CA GLU A 47 -26.26 15.62 9.73
C GLU A 47 -25.68 14.22 9.44
N TYR A 48 -24.76 14.11 8.48
CA TYR A 48 -24.10 12.86 8.12
C TYR A 48 -22.87 12.56 9.01
N ASP A 49 -22.55 13.41 9.97
CA ASP A 49 -21.44 13.20 10.89
C ASP A 49 -21.88 12.41 12.12
N PRO A 50 -20.99 11.58 12.69
CA PRO A 50 -21.29 10.88 13.94
C PRO A 50 -21.43 11.87 15.09
N LYS A 51 -22.38 11.60 15.99
CA LYS A 51 -22.58 12.40 17.21
C LYS A 51 -21.59 11.96 18.29
N GLU A 52 -21.47 12.76 19.35
CA GLU A 52 -20.53 12.48 20.45
C GLU A 52 -20.77 11.11 21.12
N HIS A 53 -22.03 10.68 21.25
CA HIS A 53 -22.37 9.37 21.80
C HIS A 53 -21.96 8.20 20.88
N ASP A 54 -21.85 8.43 19.57
CA ASP A 54 -21.41 7.44 18.59
C ASP A 54 -19.87 7.32 18.53
N LEU A 55 -19.16 8.25 19.18
CA LEU A 55 -17.70 8.36 19.19
C LEU A 55 -17.05 7.80 20.47
N ASP A 56 -17.76 6.93 21.20
CA ASP A 56 -17.19 6.29 22.38
C ASP A 56 -16.00 5.39 22.01
N GLU A 57 -14.80 5.77 22.43
CA GLU A 57 -13.55 5.10 22.09
C GLU A 57 -13.58 3.61 22.49
N ARG A 58 -14.19 3.28 23.63
CA ARG A 58 -14.20 1.91 24.17
C ARG A 58 -15.02 0.98 23.27
N THR A 59 -16.21 1.39 22.86
CA THR A 59 -17.06 0.60 21.94
C THR A 59 -16.43 0.47 20.56
N LEU A 60 -15.87 1.55 20.01
CA LEU A 60 -15.21 1.54 18.69
C LEU A 60 -13.96 0.67 18.68
N ARG A 61 -13.16 0.73 19.75
CA ARG A 61 -11.98 -0.13 19.91
C ARG A 61 -12.35 -1.59 20.04
N LYS A 62 -13.43 -1.91 20.75
CA LYS A 62 -13.98 -3.27 20.81
C LYS A 62 -14.46 -3.75 19.44
N LYS A 63 -15.10 -2.87 18.66
CA LYS A 63 -15.61 -3.17 17.32
C LYS A 63 -14.50 -3.40 16.29
N LEU A 64 -13.42 -2.63 16.38
CA LEU A 64 -12.24 -2.81 15.53
C LEU A 64 -11.39 -4.03 15.94
N GLY A 65 -11.39 -4.36 17.24
CA GLY A 65 -10.74 -5.55 17.77
C GLY A 65 -9.24 -5.60 17.49
N SER A 66 -8.77 -6.73 16.97
CA SER A 66 -7.35 -6.98 16.67
C SER A 66 -6.80 -6.20 15.48
N HIS A 67 -7.65 -5.49 14.73
CA HIS A 67 -7.19 -4.69 13.58
C HIS A 67 -6.58 -3.35 13.97
N PHE A 68 -6.74 -2.93 15.22
CA PHE A 68 -6.14 -1.69 15.72
C PHE A 68 -4.61 -1.83 15.78
N ASP A 69 -3.92 -1.02 14.97
CA ASP A 69 -2.46 -1.00 14.90
C ASP A 69 -1.94 0.38 15.35
N PRO A 70 -1.37 0.51 16.55
CA PRO A 70 -0.90 1.81 17.07
C PRO A 70 0.29 2.36 16.27
N GLY A 71 0.99 1.55 15.47
CA GLY A 71 2.07 2.01 14.61
C GLY A 71 1.58 2.74 13.35
N PHE A 72 0.33 2.48 12.94
CA PHE A 72 -0.26 3.02 11.72
C PHE A 72 -1.56 3.80 11.94
N MET A 73 -2.10 3.79 13.16
CA MET A 73 -3.39 4.38 13.50
C MET A 73 -3.29 5.17 14.81
N ALA A 74 -3.91 6.34 14.83
CA ALA A 74 -4.00 7.17 16.03
C ALA A 74 -5.40 7.82 16.14
N VAL A 75 -5.91 7.89 17.37
CA VAL A 75 -7.19 8.55 17.67
C VAL A 75 -6.98 10.06 17.80
N ALA A 76 -5.89 10.47 18.45
CA ALA A 76 -5.49 11.86 18.63
C ALA A 76 -4.40 12.26 17.63
N VAL A 77 -4.24 13.57 17.41
CA VAL A 77 -3.19 14.12 16.55
C VAL A 77 -1.84 13.59 17.01
N PRO A 78 -1.12 12.83 16.17
CA PRO A 78 0.21 12.37 16.48
C PRO A 78 1.16 13.58 16.49
N GLY A 79 2.04 13.67 17.50
CA GLY A 79 3.01 14.76 17.60
C GLY A 79 3.89 14.90 16.36
N PRO A 80 4.50 16.08 16.12
CA PRO A 80 5.29 16.34 14.91
C PRO A 80 6.40 15.30 14.77
N ALA A 81 6.27 14.48 13.72
CA ALA A 81 7.21 13.43 13.41
C ALA A 81 8.49 14.04 12.83
N ASN A 82 9.43 14.46 13.69
CA ASN A 82 10.80 14.82 13.31
C ASN A 82 11.63 13.62 12.76
N ALA A 83 10.98 12.49 12.42
CA ALA A 83 11.62 11.20 12.18
C ALA A 83 11.57 10.72 10.71
N SER A 84 10.81 11.37 9.81
CA SER A 84 10.61 10.87 8.44
C SER A 84 11.91 10.82 7.62
N GLY A 85 12.82 11.79 7.79
CA GLY A 85 14.14 11.78 7.16
C GLY A 85 15.10 10.74 7.74
N ALA A 86 15.04 10.50 9.06
CA ALA A 86 15.87 9.51 9.75
C ALA A 86 15.42 8.07 9.48
N GLU A 87 14.11 7.82 9.42
CA GLU A 87 13.54 6.50 9.07
C GLU A 87 13.84 6.11 7.60
N ALA A 88 13.76 7.06 6.67
CA ALA A 88 14.12 6.84 5.27
C ALA A 88 15.62 6.53 5.09
N ALA A 89 16.50 7.25 5.81
CA ALA A 89 17.93 7.01 5.82
C ALA A 89 18.31 5.67 6.50
N ALA A 90 17.62 5.30 7.59
CA ALA A 90 17.80 4.01 8.26
C ALA A 90 17.29 2.84 7.41
N GLY A 91 16.19 3.01 6.68
CA GLY A 91 15.69 2.06 5.69
C GLY A 91 16.71 1.79 4.58
N ARG A 92 17.38 2.84 4.09
CA ARG A 92 18.47 2.75 3.11
C ARG A 92 19.67 1.92 3.60
N ALA A 93 20.01 2.01 4.89
CA ALA A 93 21.12 1.26 5.49
C ALA A 93 20.75 -0.22 5.76
N ARG A 94 19.47 -0.51 6.01
CA ARG A 94 18.95 -1.86 6.28
C ARG A 94 18.57 -2.63 5.02
N ALA A 95 18.24 -1.94 3.93
CA ALA A 95 17.78 -2.58 2.71
C ALA A 95 18.92 -3.33 1.99
N ALA A 96 18.74 -4.64 1.83
CA ALA A 96 19.70 -5.50 1.17
C ALA A 96 19.83 -5.16 -0.33
N LEU A 97 21.05 -5.27 -0.87
CA LEU A 97 21.29 -5.05 -2.30
C LEU A 97 20.39 -6.00 -3.13
N PRO A 98 19.57 -5.50 -4.08
CA PRO A 98 18.73 -6.34 -4.94
C PRO A 98 19.52 -7.39 -5.71
N ALA A 99 18.88 -8.51 -6.04
CA ALA A 99 19.50 -9.60 -6.78
C ALA A 99 19.95 -9.15 -8.18
N GLU A 100 19.19 -8.24 -8.80
CA GLU A 100 19.46 -7.64 -10.10
C GLU A 100 20.78 -6.86 -10.08
N LEU A 101 20.99 -6.02 -9.06
CA LEU A 101 22.23 -5.27 -8.89
C LEU A 101 23.40 -6.17 -8.51
N ARG A 102 23.18 -7.24 -7.73
CA ARG A 102 24.24 -8.21 -7.38
C ARG A 102 24.82 -8.90 -8.62
N ARG A 103 23.98 -9.18 -9.62
CA ARG A 103 24.32 -9.89 -10.86
C ARG A 103 24.88 -8.99 -11.96
N LEU A 104 24.86 -7.66 -11.77
CA LEU A 104 25.36 -6.72 -12.77
C LEU A 104 26.87 -6.85 -12.97
N ASP A 105 27.29 -7.11 -14.20
CA ASP A 105 28.69 -7.10 -14.60
C ASP A 105 29.05 -5.74 -15.21
N LEU A 106 29.99 -5.04 -14.58
CA LEU A 106 30.45 -3.70 -14.97
C LEU A 106 31.47 -3.73 -16.12
N GLY A 107 31.55 -4.86 -16.84
CA GLY A 107 32.43 -5.02 -18.00
C GLY A 107 31.80 -4.41 -19.27
N PRO A 108 32.61 -4.01 -20.26
CA PRO A 108 32.08 -3.56 -21.53
C PRO A 108 31.32 -4.71 -22.22
N PRO A 109 30.20 -4.43 -22.92
CA PRO A 109 29.44 -5.44 -23.65
C PRO A 109 30.23 -6.05 -24.82
N GLN A 110 31.15 -5.28 -25.41
CA GLN A 110 32.06 -5.74 -26.46
C GLN A 110 33.45 -5.15 -26.17
N GLY A 111 34.43 -6.01 -25.86
CA GLY A 111 35.80 -5.60 -25.57
C GLY A 111 36.50 -6.44 -24.49
N PRO A 112 37.81 -6.24 -24.28
CA PRO A 112 38.53 -6.91 -23.19
C PRO A 112 37.88 -6.54 -21.87
N ARG A 113 37.53 -7.54 -21.05
CA ARG A 113 36.88 -7.33 -19.76
C ARG A 113 37.73 -6.38 -18.92
N LEU A 114 37.23 -5.16 -18.72
CA LEU A 114 37.84 -4.24 -17.76
C LEU A 114 37.79 -4.94 -16.40
N ARG A 115 38.95 -5.30 -15.85
CA ARG A 115 39.04 -5.98 -14.55
C ARG A 115 38.74 -4.97 -13.45
N VAL A 116 37.46 -4.68 -13.24
CA VAL A 116 37.01 -3.88 -12.11
C VAL A 116 37.31 -4.68 -10.84
N GLY A 117 38.24 -4.20 -10.03
CA GLY A 117 38.60 -4.86 -8.77
C GLY A 117 37.37 -5.07 -7.89
N LYS A 118 37.33 -6.16 -7.12
CA LYS A 118 36.18 -6.53 -6.26
C LYS A 118 35.69 -5.36 -5.38
N LYS A 119 36.62 -4.55 -4.86
CA LYS A 119 36.34 -3.35 -4.05
C LYS A 119 35.65 -2.24 -4.85
N ALA A 120 36.14 -1.97 -6.05
CA ALA A 120 35.55 -0.97 -6.95
C ALA A 120 34.15 -1.41 -7.39
N ARG A 121 33.98 -2.68 -7.76
CA ARG A 121 32.66 -3.27 -8.10
C ARG A 121 31.67 -3.07 -6.96
N ARG A 122 32.06 -3.42 -5.73
CA ARG A 122 31.19 -3.24 -4.55
C ARG A 122 30.79 -1.78 -4.34
N LYS A 123 31.72 -0.82 -4.50
CA LYS A 123 31.43 0.61 -4.36
C LYS A 123 30.47 1.12 -5.43
N VAL A 124 30.66 0.71 -6.69
CA VAL A 124 29.77 1.09 -7.79
C VAL A 124 28.37 0.53 -7.58
N LEU A 125 28.24 -0.74 -7.19
CA LEU A 125 26.93 -1.35 -6.90
C LEU A 125 26.24 -0.68 -5.70
N GLN A 126 27.00 -0.31 -4.67
CA GLN A 126 26.46 0.43 -3.53
C GLN A 126 25.98 1.82 -3.94
N TRP A 127 26.73 2.52 -4.80
CA TRP A 127 26.35 3.82 -5.33
C TRP A 127 25.11 3.74 -6.22
N LEU A 128 25.07 2.77 -7.14
CA LEU A 128 23.89 2.49 -7.97
C LEU A 128 22.66 2.21 -7.11
N TRP A 129 22.79 1.37 -6.08
CA TRP A 129 21.70 1.11 -5.15
C TRP A 129 21.26 2.37 -4.43
N ALA A 130 22.21 3.15 -3.93
CA ALA A 130 21.91 4.40 -3.25
C ALA A 130 21.18 5.40 -4.17
N TYR A 131 21.43 5.36 -5.48
CA TYR A 131 20.77 6.20 -6.48
C TYR A 131 19.38 5.70 -6.86
N THR A 132 19.23 4.39 -7.11
CA THR A 132 17.99 3.78 -7.61
C THR A 132 17.02 3.35 -6.49
N TYR A 133 17.45 3.35 -5.24
CA TYR A 133 16.62 2.99 -4.09
C TYR A 133 15.51 4.01 -3.85
N CYS A 134 14.28 3.50 -3.76
CA CYS A 134 13.08 4.27 -3.49
C CYS A 134 12.61 4.02 -2.04
N PRO A 135 12.88 4.93 -1.09
CA PRO A 135 12.33 4.81 0.26
C PRO A 135 10.83 5.12 0.27
N VAL A 136 10.13 4.51 1.23
CA VAL A 136 8.76 4.89 1.59
C VAL A 136 8.85 5.93 2.70
N LEU A 137 8.26 7.10 2.47
CA LEU A 137 8.18 8.18 3.43
C LEU A 137 6.85 8.06 4.16
N TYR A 138 6.87 7.96 5.48
CA TYR A 138 5.65 7.89 6.25
C TYR A 138 5.24 9.26 6.78
N THR A 139 3.97 9.59 6.56
CA THR A 139 3.35 10.84 7.01
C THR A 139 2.03 10.53 7.70
N TRP A 140 1.71 11.29 8.74
CA TRP A 140 0.41 11.21 9.38
C TRP A 140 -0.60 12.04 8.61
N LYS A 141 -1.74 11.43 8.31
CA LYS A 141 -2.85 12.03 7.56
C LYS A 141 -4.14 11.94 8.35
N ASP A 142 -4.94 12.99 8.25
CA ASP A 142 -6.27 13.08 8.83
C ASP A 142 -7.33 12.62 7.81
N LEU A 143 -8.10 11.58 8.15
CA LEU A 143 -9.22 11.10 7.33
C LEU A 143 -10.55 11.78 7.65
N GLY A 144 -10.61 12.55 8.73
CA GLY A 144 -11.81 13.25 9.20
C GLY A 144 -12.67 12.44 10.19
N VAL A 145 -13.74 13.09 10.65
CA VAL A 145 -14.61 12.60 11.75
C VAL A 145 -15.42 11.36 11.41
N ARG A 146 -15.62 11.08 10.11
CA ARG A 146 -16.36 9.91 9.63
C ARG A 146 -15.50 8.64 9.59
N PHE A 147 -14.24 8.72 9.98
CA PHE A 147 -13.34 7.58 10.11
C PHE A 147 -12.85 7.43 11.53
N TRP A 148 -12.72 6.19 11.97
CA TRP A 148 -12.16 5.86 13.27
C TRP A 148 -11.22 4.65 13.17
N PRO A 149 -9.97 4.73 13.66
CA PRO A 149 -9.28 5.93 14.17
C PRO A 149 -9.10 7.03 13.10
N ARG A 150 -9.13 8.30 13.52
CA ARG A 150 -9.14 9.47 12.62
C ARG A 150 -7.82 9.67 11.86
N TYR A 151 -6.69 9.42 12.52
CA TYR A 151 -5.37 9.66 11.97
C TYR A 151 -4.71 8.36 11.53
N ILE A 152 -4.10 8.37 10.34
CA ILE A 152 -3.41 7.21 9.77
C ILE A 152 -1.99 7.57 9.38
N LYS A 153 -1.05 6.64 9.55
CA LYS A 153 0.34 6.77 9.05
C LYS A 153 0.38 6.22 7.62
N GLU A 154 0.15 7.08 6.63
CA GLU A 154 0.24 6.70 5.22
C GLU A 154 1.70 6.69 4.74
N GLY A 155 2.00 5.78 3.81
CA GLY A 155 3.28 5.77 3.12
C GLY A 155 3.16 6.53 1.80
N ASN A 156 4.20 7.27 1.43
CA ASN A 156 4.33 7.97 0.15
C ASN A 156 5.68 7.67 -0.50
N CYS A 157 5.72 7.62 -1.84
CA CYS A 157 6.96 7.41 -2.58
C CYS A 157 7.59 8.75 -2.93
N PHE A 158 8.90 8.88 -2.74
CA PHE A 158 9.63 10.10 -3.08
C PHE A 158 9.82 10.22 -4.61
N ALA A 159 9.02 11.06 -5.27
CA ALA A 159 8.99 11.18 -6.73
C ALA A 159 9.63 12.46 -7.30
N GLU A 160 10.30 13.28 -6.49
CA GLU A 160 10.88 14.55 -6.96
C GLU A 160 12.14 14.39 -7.82
N LYS A 161 12.81 13.24 -7.73
CA LYS A 161 14.03 12.94 -8.49
C LYS A 161 13.87 11.69 -9.34
N SER A 162 14.58 11.65 -10.46
CA SER A 162 14.72 10.43 -11.25
C SER A 162 15.47 9.37 -10.44
N CYS A 163 14.95 8.15 -10.45
CA CYS A 163 15.59 6.98 -9.85
C CYS A 163 16.35 6.13 -10.88
N SER A 164 16.41 6.55 -12.16
CA SER A 164 17.09 5.83 -13.24
C SER A 164 18.26 6.60 -13.87
N LEU A 165 19.11 5.85 -14.57
CA LEU A 165 20.22 6.32 -15.41
C LEU A 165 20.04 5.70 -16.82
N PRO A 166 19.83 6.49 -17.89
CA PRO A 166 19.60 7.94 -17.91
C PRO A 166 18.30 8.33 -17.18
N GLU A 167 18.11 9.62 -16.96
CA GLU A 167 16.94 10.14 -16.25
C GLU A 167 15.63 9.85 -16.99
N GLY A 168 14.56 9.54 -16.25
CA GLY A 168 13.23 9.32 -16.84
C GLY A 168 12.27 8.45 -16.03
N MET A 169 12.76 7.64 -15.09
CA MET A 169 11.93 6.82 -14.21
C MET A 169 11.79 7.46 -12.83
N PHE A 170 10.64 7.24 -12.18
CA PHE A 170 10.34 7.79 -10.85
C PHE A 170 9.94 6.70 -9.87
N CYS A 171 10.07 6.99 -8.58
CA CYS A 171 9.64 6.05 -7.54
C CYS A 171 8.12 5.96 -7.50
N LYS A 172 7.59 4.77 -7.79
CA LYS A 172 6.15 4.46 -7.75
C LYS A 172 5.84 3.37 -6.73
N PRO A 173 4.62 3.37 -6.16
CA PRO A 173 4.19 2.32 -5.24
C PRO A 173 4.07 0.98 -5.97
N VAL A 174 4.59 -0.09 -5.36
CA VAL A 174 4.53 -1.45 -5.92
C VAL A 174 3.82 -2.43 -5.01
N LYS A 175 3.88 -2.23 -3.69
CA LYS A 175 3.13 -3.05 -2.74
C LYS A 175 2.38 -2.20 -1.74
N SER A 176 1.19 -2.65 -1.40
CA SER A 176 0.38 -2.12 -0.31
C SER A 176 0.09 -3.18 0.74
N VAL A 177 -0.13 -2.71 1.96
CA VAL A 177 -0.69 -3.49 3.05
C VAL A 177 -2.05 -2.89 3.38
N THR A 178 -3.08 -3.72 3.39
CA THR A 178 -4.43 -3.29 3.78
C THR A 178 -4.55 -3.22 5.29
N LYS A 179 -5.15 -2.14 5.77
CA LYS A 179 -5.51 -1.95 7.17
C LYS A 179 -7.01 -1.77 7.28
N THR A 180 -7.61 -2.31 8.33
CA THR A 180 -9.05 -2.22 8.56
C THR A 180 -9.33 -1.02 9.46
N PHE A 181 -10.32 -0.21 9.10
CA PHE A 181 -10.78 0.95 9.86
C PHE A 181 -12.29 0.90 10.02
N LEU A 182 -12.83 1.73 10.89
CA LEU A 182 -14.27 1.95 10.98
C LEU A 182 -14.63 3.19 10.17
N ARG A 183 -15.67 3.08 9.35
CA ARG A 183 -16.26 4.17 8.58
C ARG A 183 -17.68 4.42 9.07
N TRP A 184 -18.01 5.68 9.34
CA TRP A 184 -19.38 6.10 9.61
C TRP A 184 -20.15 6.10 8.30
N HIS A 185 -21.20 5.29 8.25
CA HIS A 185 -21.99 5.08 7.05
C HIS A 185 -23.48 5.21 7.38
N CYS A 186 -24.14 6.15 6.72
CA CYS A 186 -25.57 6.39 6.82
C CYS A 186 -26.30 5.80 5.62
N GLN A 187 -27.32 5.00 5.88
CA GLN A 187 -28.24 4.44 4.90
C GLN A 187 -29.65 4.96 5.15
N GLY A 188 -30.44 5.07 4.08
CA GLY A 188 -31.85 5.46 4.15
C GLY A 188 -32.17 6.75 3.40
N TRP A 189 -33.47 6.96 3.15
CA TRP A 189 -34.01 8.21 2.63
C TRP A 189 -34.37 9.15 3.78
N SER A 190 -34.39 10.45 3.50
CA SER A 190 -34.36 11.59 4.44
C SER A 190 -35.01 11.40 5.82
N SER A 191 -36.17 10.75 5.96
CA SER A 191 -36.89 10.59 7.24
C SER A 191 -36.48 9.39 8.10
N GLN A 192 -35.80 8.39 7.53
CA GLN A 192 -35.33 7.19 8.25
C GLN A 192 -33.86 6.92 7.91
N LYS A 193 -32.99 7.83 8.34
CA LYS A 193 -31.54 7.65 8.24
C LYS A 193 -31.06 6.78 9.40
N TYR A 194 -30.46 5.64 9.09
CA TYR A 194 -29.74 4.81 10.04
C TYR A 194 -28.25 4.92 9.76
N CYS A 195 -27.49 5.38 10.75
CA CYS A 195 -26.05 5.52 10.65
C CYS A 195 -25.36 4.52 11.57
N THR A 196 -24.28 3.91 11.09
CA THR A 196 -23.49 2.98 11.89
C THR A 196 -22.04 2.95 11.45
N TRP A 197 -21.17 2.51 12.35
CA TRP A 197 -19.79 2.20 12.04
C TRP A 197 -19.69 0.87 11.28
N ILE A 198 -19.04 0.87 10.12
CA ILE A 198 -18.78 -0.36 9.35
C ILE A 198 -17.27 -0.56 9.17
N PRO A 199 -16.77 -1.81 9.22
CA PRO A 199 -15.38 -2.08 8.91
C PRO A 199 -15.13 -1.87 7.41
N VAL A 200 -14.07 -1.13 7.09
CA VAL A 200 -13.61 -0.88 5.71
C VAL A 200 -12.13 -1.16 5.59
N GLN A 201 -11.69 -1.61 4.42
CA GLN A 201 -10.28 -1.86 4.13
C GLN A 201 -9.69 -0.64 3.43
N TYR A 202 -8.55 -0.15 3.93
CA TYR A 202 -7.81 0.97 3.37
C TYR A 202 -6.37 0.53 3.07
N PRO A 203 -5.91 0.59 1.81
CA PRO A 203 -4.57 0.18 1.43
C PRO A 203 -3.53 1.28 1.75
N LEU A 204 -2.46 0.91 2.46
CA LEU A 204 -1.32 1.77 2.75
C LEU A 204 -0.10 1.32 1.95
N ILE A 205 0.66 2.28 1.39
CA ILE A 205 1.89 1.97 0.64
C ILE A 205 2.94 1.38 1.61
N SER A 206 3.52 0.26 1.21
CA SER A 206 4.53 -0.48 2.00
C SER A 206 5.87 -0.61 1.29
N GLU A 207 5.89 -0.61 -0.04
CA GLU A 207 7.11 -0.66 -0.84
C GLU A 207 6.99 0.23 -2.09
N CYS A 208 8.06 0.95 -2.39
CA CYS A 208 8.23 1.74 -3.61
C CYS A 208 9.33 1.10 -4.49
N LYS A 209 9.19 1.18 -5.81
CA LYS A 209 10.25 0.83 -6.76
C LYS A 209 10.37 1.88 -7.86
N CYS A 210 11.52 1.87 -8.51
CA CYS A 210 11.76 2.69 -9.68
C CYS A 210 10.99 2.14 -10.89
N SER A 211 10.10 2.95 -11.49
CA SER A 211 9.28 2.59 -12.66
C SER A 211 9.08 3.79 -13.58
N CYS A 212 8.82 3.52 -14.86
CA CYS A 212 8.26 4.50 -15.80
C CYS A 212 6.82 4.82 -15.44
#